data_AF-A0AAW0HQU4-F1
#
_entry.id   AF-A0AAW0HQU4-F1
#
_cell.length_a   1.000
_cell.length_b   1.000
_cell.length_c   1.000
_cell.angle_alpha   90.00
_cell.angle_beta   90.00
_cell.angle_gamma   90.00
#
_symmetry.space_group_name_H-M   'P 1'
#
loop_
_entity.id
_entity.type
_entity.pdbx_description
1 polymer ?
#
loop_
_entity_poly.entity_id
_entity_poly.type
_entity_poly.pdbx_seq_one_letter_code
_entity_poly.pdbx_strand_id
1 'polypeptide(L)'
;GLITLEELHQQVLKGRGKFAQDVSQDDLIRAIKKLKALGTGFGIIPVGGTYLIQSVPAELNMDHTVVLQLAEKNGYVTVSEIKASLKWETERARHVLEHLLKEGLAWLDLQAPGEAHYWLPALFTDLYSQEISAEEAREAFP
;
A
#
# COMPACT_ATOMS: atom_id res chain seq x y z
N GLY A 1 -3.91 -0.25 7.24
CA GLY A 1 -2.88 -0.61 6.26
C GLY A 1 -2.83 0.45 5.18
N LEU A 2 -2.22 0.10 4.05
CA LEU A 2 -2.18 0.89 2.83
C LEU A 2 -2.99 0.18 1.75
N ILE A 3 -3.67 0.95 0.90
CA ILE A 3 -4.41 0.45 -0.27
C ILE A 3 -4.33 1.50 -1.38
N THR A 4 -4.25 1.11 -2.65
CA THR A 4 -4.32 2.09 -3.74
C THR A 4 -5.73 2.69 -3.85
N LEU A 5 -5.82 3.93 -4.33
CA LEU A 5 -7.11 4.57 -4.57
C LEU A 5 -7.94 3.81 -5.62
N GLU A 6 -7.27 3.24 -6.61
CA GLU A 6 -7.91 2.41 -7.65
C GLU A 6 -8.52 1.15 -7.05
N GLU A 7 -7.77 0.41 -6.24
CA GLU A 7 -8.26 -0.79 -5.57
C GLU A 7 -9.39 -0.45 -4.60
N LEU A 8 -9.25 0.62 -3.80
CA LEU A 8 -10.31 1.08 -2.91
C LEU A 8 -11.59 1.40 -3.69
N HIS A 9 -11.47 2.03 -4.87
CA HIS A 9 -12.61 2.34 -5.72
C HIS A 9 -13.30 1.09 -6.24
N GLN A 10 -12.54 0.11 -6.73
CA GLN A 10 -13.08 -1.18 -7.16
C GLN A 10 -13.80 -1.92 -6.02
N GLN A 11 -13.20 -1.96 -4.83
CA GLN A 11 -13.80 -2.62 -3.66
C GLN A 11 -15.10 -1.93 -3.21
N VAL A 12 -15.13 -0.59 -3.23
CA VAL A 12 -16.35 0.18 -2.91
C VAL A 12 -17.46 -0.07 -3.92
N LEU A 13 -17.13 -0.16 -5.22
CA LEU A 13 -18.12 -0.48 -6.25
C LEU A 13 -18.62 -1.92 -6.12
N LYS A 14 -17.74 -2.89 -5.83
CA LYS A 14 -18.11 -4.29 -5.62
C LYS A 14 -19.00 -4.50 -4.39
N GLY A 15 -18.71 -3.79 -3.30
CA GLY A 15 -19.51 -3.83 -2.07
C GLY A 15 -20.86 -3.10 -2.18
N ARG A 16 -21.08 -2.35 -3.26
CA ARG A 16 -22.33 -1.61 -3.51
C ARG A 16 -23.32 -2.48 -4.28
N GLY A 17 -24.56 -2.51 -3.79
CA GLY A 17 -25.64 -3.26 -4.43
C GLY A 17 -26.06 -2.68 -5.79
N LYS A 18 -26.86 -3.45 -6.54
CA LYS A 18 -27.28 -3.18 -7.93
C LYS A 18 -27.99 -1.82 -8.18
N PHE A 19 -28.42 -1.14 -7.12
CA PHE A 19 -29.14 0.15 -7.18
C PHE A 19 -28.36 1.29 -6.51
N ALA A 20 -27.08 1.08 -6.19
CA ALA A 20 -26.26 2.10 -5.59
C ALA A 20 -25.89 3.17 -6.62
N GLN A 21 -25.81 4.42 -6.15
CA GLN A 21 -25.31 5.53 -6.94
C GLN A 21 -23.84 5.34 -7.29
N ASP A 22 -23.47 5.73 -8.51
CA ASP A 22 -22.09 5.75 -8.99
C ASP A 22 -21.20 6.59 -8.07
N VAL A 23 -19.98 6.13 -7.89
CA VAL A 23 -18.95 6.78 -7.06
C VAL A 23 -17.78 7.10 -7.93
N SER A 24 -17.32 8.35 -7.88
CA SER A 24 -16.05 8.75 -8.50
C SER A 24 -14.89 8.63 -7.51
N GLN A 25 -13.66 8.60 -8.02
CA GLN A 25 -12.46 8.67 -7.18
C GLN A 25 -12.40 9.97 -6.36
N ASP A 26 -12.92 11.08 -6.89
CA ASP A 26 -13.03 12.36 -6.18
C ASP A 26 -13.95 12.27 -4.97
N ASP A 27 -15.03 11.50 -5.06
CA ASP A 27 -15.93 11.25 -3.93
C ASP A 27 -15.22 10.51 -2.80
N LEU A 28 -14.37 9.52 -3.15
CA LEU A 28 -13.55 8.79 -2.17
C LEU A 28 -12.54 9.72 -1.50
N ILE A 29 -11.80 10.51 -2.26
CA ILE A 29 -10.83 11.47 -1.72
C ILE A 29 -11.54 12.45 -0.78
N ARG A 30 -12.72 12.96 -1.16
CA ARG A 30 -13.51 13.87 -0.33
C ARG A 30 -14.00 13.18 0.94
N ALA A 31 -14.45 11.93 0.86
CA ALA A 31 -14.88 11.15 2.02
C ALA A 31 -13.72 10.93 3.00
N ILE A 32 -12.55 10.52 2.51
CA ILE A 32 -11.35 10.30 3.33
C ILE A 32 -10.89 11.60 4.00
N LYS A 33 -10.93 12.73 3.29
CA LYS A 33 -10.66 14.05 3.90
C LYS A 33 -11.62 14.38 5.05
N LYS A 34 -12.89 13.98 4.97
CA LYS A 34 -13.84 14.13 6.08
C LYS A 34 -13.57 13.14 7.22
N LEU A 35 -13.16 11.91 6.91
CA LEU A 35 -12.82 10.90 7.91
C LEU A 35 -11.63 11.32 8.78
N LYS A 36 -10.72 12.17 8.27
CA LYS A 36 -9.65 12.79 9.09
C LYS A 36 -10.17 13.55 10.31
N ALA A 37 -11.40 14.07 10.28
CA ALA A 37 -11.99 14.76 11.43
C ALA A 37 -12.34 13.81 12.58
N LEU A 38 -12.43 12.50 12.32
CA LEU A 38 -12.74 11.48 13.33
C LEU A 38 -11.51 11.01 14.12
N GLY A 39 -10.32 11.46 13.75
CA GLY A 39 -9.07 11.15 14.45
C GLY A 39 -7.91 10.85 13.51
N THR A 40 -6.78 10.48 14.11
CA THR A 40 -5.60 10.01 13.39
C THR A 40 -5.82 8.57 12.96
N GLY A 41 -5.86 8.30 11.66
CA GLY A 41 -6.03 6.94 11.13
C GLY A 41 -6.22 6.90 9.63
N PHE A 42 -6.92 7.90 9.07
CA PHE A 42 -7.10 8.02 7.63
C PHE A 42 -6.13 9.04 7.01
N GLY A 43 -5.33 8.58 6.06
CA GLY A 43 -4.31 9.36 5.36
C GLY A 43 -4.43 9.22 3.85
N ILE A 44 -3.94 10.23 3.13
CA ILE A 44 -3.80 10.19 1.67
C ILE A 44 -2.34 10.50 1.38
N ILE A 45 -1.67 9.59 0.70
CA ILE A 45 -0.24 9.66 0.37
C ILE A 45 -0.13 9.70 -1.16
N PRO A 46 0.39 10.78 -1.76
CA PRO A 46 0.57 10.85 -3.20
C PRO A 46 1.73 9.95 -3.64
N VAL A 47 1.50 9.07 -4.61
CA VAL A 47 2.53 8.19 -5.21
C VAL A 47 2.47 8.22 -6.73
N GLY A 48 3.52 8.70 -7.39
CA GLY A 48 3.89 8.55 -8.83
C GLY A 48 2.87 8.78 -9.96
N GLY A 49 1.60 9.00 -9.66
CA GLY A 49 0.48 9.07 -10.60
C GLY A 49 -0.88 8.75 -9.96
N THR A 50 -0.88 8.13 -8.78
CA THR A 50 -2.07 7.78 -8.00
C THR A 50 -1.93 8.20 -6.52
N TYR A 51 -2.87 7.75 -5.68
CA TYR A 51 -2.86 7.96 -4.25
C TYR A 51 -2.90 6.62 -3.52
N LEU A 52 -2.11 6.49 -2.47
CA LEU A 52 -2.25 5.46 -1.45
C LEU A 52 -3.09 6.00 -0.31
N ILE A 53 -4.07 5.19 0.11
CA ILE A 53 -4.92 5.48 1.25
C ILE A 53 -4.40 4.72 2.45
N GLN A 54 -4.11 5.46 3.51
CA GLN A 54 -3.75 4.91 4.81
C GLN A 54 -5.01 4.79 5.65
N SER A 55 -5.27 3.61 6.22
CA SER A 55 -6.44 3.35 7.08
C SER A 55 -6.11 3.09 8.55
N VAL A 56 -4.82 2.92 8.87
CA VAL A 56 -4.33 2.75 10.23
C VAL A 56 -3.32 3.85 10.54
N PRO A 57 -3.26 4.35 11.78
CA PRO A 57 -2.18 5.24 12.18
C PRO A 57 -0.85 4.53 11.97
N ALA A 58 0.00 5.10 11.13
CA ALA A 58 1.41 4.73 11.05
C ALA A 58 2.20 6.03 10.89
N GLU A 59 3.30 6.16 11.64
CA GLU A 59 4.18 7.31 11.56
C GLU A 59 5.01 7.23 10.28
N LEU A 60 4.39 7.70 9.18
CA LEU A 60 5.04 7.85 7.89
C LEU A 60 5.58 9.27 7.77
N ASN A 61 6.91 9.39 7.75
CA ASN A 61 7.58 10.66 7.51
C ASN A 61 7.73 10.90 5.99
N MET A 62 8.37 12.01 5.63
CA MET A 62 8.64 12.34 4.23
C MET A 62 9.52 11.27 3.56
N ASP A 63 10.49 10.71 4.28
CA ASP A 63 11.38 9.69 3.73
C ASP A 63 10.63 8.42 3.36
N HIS A 64 9.70 7.99 4.21
CA HIS A 64 8.84 6.84 3.93
C HIS A 64 7.99 7.11 2.68
N THR A 65 7.44 8.32 2.55
CA THR A 65 6.63 8.72 1.40
C THR A 65 7.42 8.67 0.09
N VAL A 66 8.67 9.12 0.09
CA VAL A 66 9.53 9.08 -1.11
C VAL A 66 9.92 7.65 -1.47
N VAL A 67 10.16 6.78 -0.48
CA VAL A 67 10.41 5.35 -0.74
C VAL A 67 9.16 4.65 -1.29
N LEU A 68 7.97 4.98 -0.78
CA LEU A 68 6.69 4.49 -1.33
C LEU A 68 6.49 4.92 -2.78
N GLN A 69 6.88 6.16 -3.14
CA GLN A 69 6.85 6.65 -4.51
C GLN A 69 7.80 5.88 -5.42
N LEU A 70 9.00 5.53 -4.93
CA LEU A 70 9.96 4.76 -5.70
C LEU A 70 9.46 3.32 -5.95
N ALA A 71 8.84 2.73 -4.94
CA ALA A 71 8.28 1.38 -5.01
C ALA A 71 7.06 1.27 -5.93
N GLU A 72 6.32 2.36 -6.18
CA GLU A 72 5.12 2.37 -7.04
C GLU A 72 5.40 1.78 -8.44
N LYS A 73 6.60 1.98 -8.97
CA LYS A 73 6.96 1.51 -10.31
C LYS A 73 7.07 -0.02 -10.43
N ASN A 74 7.63 -0.68 -9.42
CA ASN A 74 7.98 -2.11 -9.47
C ASN A 74 7.20 -2.96 -8.46
N GLY A 75 6.46 -2.35 -7.53
CA GLY A 75 5.83 -3.00 -6.38
C GLY A 75 6.81 -3.33 -5.24
N TYR A 76 8.10 -3.18 -5.46
CA TYR A 76 9.17 -3.34 -4.47
C TYR A 76 10.20 -2.24 -4.59
N VAL A 77 11.09 -2.20 -3.60
CA VAL A 77 12.25 -1.32 -3.58
C VAL A 77 13.47 -2.06 -3.03
N THR A 78 14.65 -1.66 -3.48
CA THR A 78 15.93 -2.18 -2.99
C THR A 78 16.80 -1.09 -2.38
N VAL A 79 17.81 -1.46 -1.59
CA VAL A 79 18.72 -0.48 -0.98
C VAL A 79 19.51 0.24 -2.06
N SER A 80 20.03 -0.48 -3.06
CA SER A 80 20.78 0.16 -4.14
C SER A 80 19.93 1.12 -4.97
N GLU A 81 18.66 0.78 -5.23
CA GLU A 81 17.74 1.66 -5.96
C GLU A 81 17.44 2.97 -5.21
N ILE A 82 17.23 2.89 -3.88
CA ILE A 82 17.06 4.08 -3.03
C ILE A 82 18.31 4.95 -3.08
N LYS A 83 19.49 4.33 -2.94
CA LYS A 83 20.77 5.05 -2.98
C LYS A 83 20.99 5.72 -4.34
N ALA A 84 20.74 5.02 -5.43
CA ALA A 84 20.95 5.54 -6.78
C ALA A 84 19.97 6.67 -7.11
N SER A 85 18.69 6.50 -6.77
CA SER A 85 17.62 7.42 -7.14
C SER A 85 17.56 8.64 -6.22
N LEU A 86 17.72 8.44 -4.91
CA LEU A 86 17.58 9.50 -3.89
C LEU A 86 18.92 10.05 -3.40
N LYS A 87 20.06 9.45 -3.78
CA LYS A 87 21.40 9.80 -3.30
C LYS A 87 21.52 9.75 -1.79
N TRP A 88 20.84 8.78 -1.17
CA TRP A 88 20.87 8.59 0.28
C TRP A 88 22.01 7.69 0.72
N GLU A 89 22.40 7.86 1.99
CA GLU A 89 23.31 6.94 2.66
C GLU A 89 22.62 5.60 2.92
N THR A 90 23.42 4.53 2.91
CA THR A 90 22.93 3.16 3.13
C THR A 90 22.13 3.04 4.42
N GLU A 91 22.60 3.65 5.52
CA GLU A 91 21.92 3.53 6.82
C GLU A 91 20.55 4.23 6.82
N ARG A 92 20.43 5.37 6.13
CA ARG A 92 19.15 6.07 6.00
C ARG A 92 18.15 5.23 5.22
N ALA A 93 18.56 4.64 4.10
CA ALA A 93 17.72 3.74 3.33
C ALA A 93 17.29 2.52 4.18
N ARG A 94 18.24 1.92 4.89
CA ARG A 94 18.00 0.75 5.75
C ARG A 94 17.01 1.06 6.88
N HIS A 95 17.15 2.19 7.56
CA HIS A 95 16.22 2.62 8.61
C HIS A 95 14.78 2.74 8.10
N VAL A 96 14.58 3.34 6.93
CA VAL A 96 13.23 3.46 6.33
C VAL A 96 12.66 2.08 6.02
N LEU A 97 13.45 1.21 5.41
CA LEU A 97 13.01 -0.15 5.06
C LEU A 97 12.68 -0.99 6.30
N GLU A 98 13.50 -0.90 7.35
CA GLU A 98 13.23 -1.55 8.64
C GLU A 98 11.95 -1.03 9.28
N HIS A 99 11.68 0.27 9.19
CA HIS A 99 10.43 0.84 9.67
C HIS A 99 9.23 0.29 8.90
N LEU A 100 9.31 0.21 7.57
CA LEU A 100 8.25 -0.37 6.74
C LEU A 100 7.99 -1.85 7.07
N LEU A 101 9.04 -2.62 7.37
CA LEU A 101 8.90 -4.01 7.84
C LEU A 101 8.23 -4.08 9.21
N LYS A 102 8.63 -3.24 10.17
CA LYS A 102 8.07 -3.20 11.54
C LYS A 102 6.59 -2.83 11.55
N GLU A 103 6.18 -1.90 10.70
CA GLU A 103 4.78 -1.50 10.53
C GLU A 103 3.96 -2.53 9.73
N GLY A 104 4.57 -3.60 9.24
CA GLY A 104 3.92 -4.62 8.42
C GLY A 104 3.49 -4.11 7.04
N LEU A 105 4.10 -3.03 6.56
CA LEU A 105 3.80 -2.40 5.26
C LEU A 105 4.64 -2.97 4.13
N ALA A 106 5.74 -3.65 4.46
CA ALA A 106 6.60 -4.32 3.50
C ALA A 106 6.94 -5.75 3.93
N TRP A 107 7.29 -6.58 2.95
CA TRP A 107 7.81 -7.93 3.12
C TRP A 107 9.23 -8.02 2.58
N LEU A 108 10.07 -8.78 3.26
CA LEU A 108 11.46 -8.99 2.87
C LEU A 108 11.58 -10.26 2.03
N ASP A 109 12.14 -10.12 0.83
CA ASP A 109 12.50 -11.23 -0.05
C ASP A 109 14.02 -11.33 -0.18
N LEU A 110 14.57 -12.40 0.41
CA LEU A 110 16.00 -12.72 0.38
C LEU A 110 16.38 -13.67 -0.78
N GLN A 111 15.40 -14.15 -1.54
CA GLN A 111 15.61 -15.09 -2.65
C GLN A 111 15.69 -14.37 -4.01
N ALA A 112 15.40 -13.08 -4.03
CA ALA A 112 15.53 -12.25 -5.23
C ALA A 112 16.98 -12.19 -5.74
N PRO A 113 17.19 -12.14 -7.07
CA PRO A 113 18.51 -12.05 -7.66
C PRO A 113 19.19 -10.72 -7.35
N GLY A 114 20.47 -10.76 -7.01
CA GLY A 114 21.32 -9.59 -6.79
C GLY A 114 21.33 -9.09 -5.35
N GLU A 115 20.20 -8.57 -4.87
CA GLU A 115 20.07 -8.06 -3.50
C GLU A 115 18.67 -8.30 -2.92
N ALA A 116 18.52 -8.10 -1.60
CA ALA A 116 17.24 -8.25 -0.92
C ALA A 116 16.20 -7.24 -1.44
N HIS A 117 15.02 -7.74 -1.78
CA HIS A 117 13.89 -6.93 -2.25
C HIS A 117 12.92 -6.69 -1.10
N TYR A 118 12.44 -5.45 -0.99
CA TYR A 118 11.42 -5.06 -0.02
C TYR A 118 10.14 -4.81 -0.77
N TRP A 119 9.24 -5.78 -0.73
CA TRP A 119 7.98 -5.79 -1.48
C TRP A 119 6.88 -5.09 -0.68
N LEU A 120 6.03 -4.32 -1.34
CA LEU A 120 4.93 -3.61 -0.69
C LEU A 120 3.59 -4.21 -1.14
N PRO A 121 2.93 -5.03 -0.30
CA PRO A 121 1.66 -5.69 -0.61
C PRO A 121 0.61 -4.76 -1.21
N ALA A 122 0.53 -3.52 -0.70
CA ALA A 122 -0.43 -2.51 -1.13
C ALA A 122 -0.27 -2.05 -2.59
N LEU A 123 0.85 -2.36 -3.25
CA LEU A 123 1.12 -2.00 -4.65
C LEU A 123 0.90 -3.17 -5.60
N PHE A 124 0.62 -4.38 -5.10
CA PHE A 124 0.30 -5.52 -5.95
C PHE A 124 -1.20 -5.58 -6.21
N THR A 125 -1.60 -5.15 -7.40
CA THR A 125 -3.00 -5.24 -7.84
C THR A 125 -3.41 -6.66 -8.23
N ASP A 126 -2.44 -7.52 -8.58
CA ASP A 126 -2.71 -8.83 -9.18
C ASP A 126 -2.89 -9.98 -8.16
N LEU A 127 -2.73 -9.70 -6.85
CA LEU A 127 -2.68 -10.75 -5.82
C LEU A 127 -4.01 -11.00 -5.07
N TYR A 128 -5.11 -10.33 -5.42
CA TYR A 128 -6.37 -10.66 -4.78
C TYR A 128 -7.07 -11.84 -5.44
N SER A 129 -7.06 -12.93 -4.67
CA SER A 129 -7.82 -14.15 -4.86
C SER A 129 -9.26 -13.84 -5.26
N GLN A 130 -9.76 -14.65 -6.20
CA GLN A 130 -11.18 -14.97 -6.26
C GLN A 130 -11.66 -15.26 -4.84
N GLU A 131 -12.82 -14.72 -4.45
CA GLU A 131 -13.38 -14.96 -3.12
C GLU A 131 -13.18 -16.43 -2.74
N ILE A 132 -12.39 -16.70 -1.70
CA ILE A 132 -12.40 -18.03 -1.10
C ILE A 132 -13.83 -18.16 -0.61
N SER A 133 -14.61 -18.99 -1.30
CA SER A 133 -15.96 -19.27 -0.90
C SER A 133 -15.94 -19.83 0.53
N ALA A 134 -17.02 -19.63 1.28
CA ALA A 134 -17.13 -20.20 2.62
C ALA A 134 -16.98 -21.74 2.64
N GLU A 135 -17.08 -22.40 1.48
CA GLU A 135 -16.77 -23.83 1.28
C GLU A 135 -15.27 -24.11 1.18
N GLU A 136 -14.51 -23.36 0.39
CA GLU A 136 -13.05 -23.54 0.28
C GLU A 136 -12.31 -23.21 1.59
N ALA A 137 -12.82 -22.26 2.38
CA ALA A 137 -12.29 -21.97 3.71
C ALA A 137 -12.48 -23.13 4.72
N ARG A 138 -13.49 -23.99 4.49
CA ARG A 138 -13.75 -25.18 5.31
C ARG A 138 -12.92 -26.38 4.89
N GLU A 139 -12.48 -26.47 3.63
CA GLU A 139 -11.58 -27.52 3.16
C GLU A 139 -10.09 -27.21 3.41
N ALA A 140 -9.72 -25.94 3.47
CA ALA A 140 -8.33 -25.52 3.68
C ALA A 140 -7.79 -25.78 5.09
N PHE A 141 -8.65 -26.02 6.08
CA PHE A 141 -8.27 -26.36 7.45
C PHE A 141 -9.09 -27.58 7.93
N PRO A 142 -8.47 -28.77 8.02
CA PRO A 142 -9.13 -29.97 8.55
C PRO A 142 -9.39 -29.89 10.06
#